data_AF-A0A2D4JPU6-F1
#
_entry.id   AF-A0A2D4JPU6-F1
#
_cell.length_a   1.000
_cell.length_b   1.000
_cell.length_c   1.000
_cell.angle_alpha   90.00
_cell.angle_beta   90.00
_cell.angle_gamma   90.00
#
_symmetry.space_group_name_H-M   'P 1'
#
loop_
_entity.id
_entity.type
_entity.pdbx_description
1 polymer ?
#
loop_
_entity_poly.entity_id
_entity_poly.type
_entity_poly.pdbx_seq_one_letter_code
_entity_poly.pdbx_strand_id
1 'polypeptide(L)'
;MNPGKKQYIFYSNMHQSWSKIDMTWMTPELNGNVQEIEIETKLWAGHNPVKISWKAHKRKIRWTLNQSITKEKEFIWMMEKEIEFFKENRKDDTVLPNVCDTSEAIIRGLATTFIAKKNKKKKQY
;
A
#
# COMPACT_ATOMS: atom_id res chain seq x y z
N MET A 1 -3.37 -15.87 -17.52
CA MET A 1 -4.46 -16.38 -18.39
C MET A 1 -4.51 -17.90 -18.28
N ASN A 2 -5.69 -18.52 -18.33
CA ASN A 2 -5.85 -19.98 -18.25
C ASN A 2 -5.96 -20.58 -19.67
N PRO A 3 -4.87 -21.16 -20.23
CA PRO A 3 -4.87 -21.67 -21.61
C PRO A 3 -5.75 -22.92 -21.80
N GLY A 4 -6.18 -23.58 -20.71
CA GLY A 4 -7.00 -24.79 -20.77
C GLY A 4 -8.51 -24.53 -20.89
N LYS A 5 -8.98 -23.30 -20.70
CA LYS A 5 -10.42 -22.95 -20.75
C LYS A 5 -10.69 -21.94 -21.87
N LYS A 6 -11.53 -22.32 -22.85
CA LYS A 6 -12.10 -21.38 -23.83
C LYS A 6 -13.17 -20.55 -23.13
N GLN A 7 -12.84 -19.32 -22.77
CA GLN A 7 -13.76 -18.39 -22.11
C GLN A 7 -13.82 -17.09 -22.91
N TYR A 8 -15.04 -16.60 -23.13
CA TYR A 8 -15.34 -15.42 -23.94
C TYR A 8 -16.07 -14.37 -23.09
N ILE A 9 -15.80 -13.09 -23.35
CA ILE A 9 -16.28 -11.97 -22.51
C ILE A 9 -17.34 -11.14 -23.21
N PHE A 10 -17.32 -11.12 -24.54
CA PHE A 10 -18.18 -10.29 -25.38
C PHE A 10 -18.71 -11.08 -26.56
N TYR A 11 -19.96 -10.81 -26.95
CA TYR A 11 -20.58 -11.33 -28.16
C TYR A 11 -20.95 -10.18 -29.09
N SER A 12 -20.49 -10.24 -30.34
CA SER A 12 -20.86 -9.29 -31.38
C SER A 12 -22.04 -9.82 -32.16
N ASN A 13 -23.22 -9.22 -32.01
CA ASN A 13 -24.41 -9.61 -32.79
C ASN A 13 -24.18 -9.44 -34.31
N MET A 14 -23.49 -8.35 -34.72
CA MET A 14 -23.26 -8.04 -36.13
C MET A 14 -22.32 -9.05 -36.81
N HIS A 15 -21.33 -9.56 -36.08
CA HIS A 15 -20.32 -10.47 -36.62
C HIS A 15 -20.56 -11.93 -36.20
N GLN A 16 -21.62 -12.20 -35.44
CA GLN A 16 -21.96 -13.49 -34.85
C GLN A 16 -20.77 -14.20 -34.20
N SER A 17 -19.92 -13.44 -33.51
CA SER A 17 -18.64 -13.91 -33.00
C SER A 17 -18.46 -13.61 -31.53
N TRP A 18 -17.77 -14.53 -30.86
CA TRP A 18 -17.37 -14.39 -29.46
C TRP A 18 -15.94 -13.89 -29.39
N SER A 19 -15.71 -12.84 -28.60
CA SER A 19 -14.38 -12.29 -28.40
C SER A 19 -14.06 -12.11 -26.91
N LYS A 20 -12.75 -12.01 -26.64
CA LYS A 20 -12.21 -11.71 -25.32
C LYS A 20 -11.46 -10.39 -25.43
N ILE A 21 -12.16 -9.30 -25.18
CA ILE A 21 -11.64 -7.93 -25.33
C ILE A 21 -11.11 -7.34 -24.03
N ASP A 22 -11.50 -7.90 -22.88
CA ASP A 22 -11.01 -7.49 -21.57
C ASP A 22 -9.81 -8.34 -21.14
N MET A 23 -8.71 -7.67 -20.75
CA MET A 23 -7.46 -8.31 -20.35
C MET A 23 -6.87 -7.64 -19.10
N THR A 24 -6.32 -8.45 -18.20
CA THR A 24 -5.64 -7.98 -17.00
C THR A 24 -4.17 -8.36 -17.05
N TRP A 25 -3.30 -7.38 -16.80
CA TRP A 25 -1.85 -7.54 -16.78
C TRP A 25 -1.34 -7.53 -15.34
N MET A 26 -0.29 -8.29 -15.05
CA MET A 26 0.32 -8.36 -13.73
C MET A 26 1.81 -8.65 -13.82
N THR A 27 2.54 -8.31 -12.76
CA THR A 27 3.98 -8.57 -12.70
C THR A 27 4.27 -10.06 -12.50
N PRO A 28 5.45 -10.58 -12.92
CA PRO A 28 5.80 -11.99 -12.76
C PRO A 28 5.74 -12.48 -11.31
N GLU A 29 6.07 -11.62 -10.34
CA GLU A 29 6.03 -11.94 -8.91
C GLU A 29 4.61 -12.18 -8.38
N LEU A 30 3.63 -11.46 -8.94
CA LEU A 30 2.21 -11.64 -8.63
C LEU A 30 1.63 -12.86 -9.34
N ASN A 31 2.11 -13.17 -10.54
CA ASN A 31 1.62 -14.30 -11.35
C ASN A 31 1.78 -15.64 -10.64
N GLY A 32 2.88 -15.85 -9.91
CA GLY A 32 3.10 -17.07 -9.11
C GLY A 32 2.12 -17.27 -7.94
N ASN A 33 1.36 -16.23 -7.57
CA ASN A 33 0.37 -16.28 -6.49
C ASN A 33 -1.06 -16.43 -7.00
N VAL A 34 -1.30 -16.35 -8.32
CA VAL A 34 -2.64 -16.52 -8.88
C VAL A 34 -3.10 -17.96 -8.64
N GLN A 35 -4.26 -18.11 -8.02
CA GLN A 35 -4.91 -19.40 -7.80
C GLN A 35 -5.88 -19.70 -8.94
N GLU A 36 -6.68 -18.69 -9.31
CA GLU A 36 -7.77 -18.88 -10.25
C GLU A 36 -8.08 -17.59 -11.00
N ILE A 37 -8.46 -17.74 -12.26
CA ILE A 37 -8.98 -16.68 -13.11
C ILE A 37 -10.25 -17.21 -13.76
N GLU A 38 -11.38 -16.56 -13.50
CA GLU A 38 -12.69 -16.94 -14.04
C GLU A 38 -13.36 -15.74 -14.72
N ILE A 39 -14.17 -16.03 -15.74
CA ILE A 39 -15.07 -15.07 -16.35
C ILE A 39 -16.47 -15.45 -15.87
N GLU A 40 -17.07 -14.61 -15.04
CA GLU A 40 -18.41 -14.84 -14.51
C GLU A 40 -19.44 -14.38 -15.54
N THR A 41 -20.51 -15.15 -15.71
CA THR A 41 -21.61 -14.81 -16.63
C THR A 41 -22.50 -13.76 -16.00
N LYS A 42 -22.69 -12.61 -16.66
CA LYS A 42 -23.62 -11.57 -16.20
C LYS A 42 -24.89 -11.58 -17.06
N LEU A 43 -26.04 -11.34 -16.41
CA LEU A 43 -27.35 -11.27 -17.07
C LEU A 43 -27.72 -9.86 -17.59
N TRP A 44 -27.04 -8.80 -17.15
CA TRP A 44 -27.52 -7.42 -17.27
C TRP A 44 -26.57 -6.44 -17.99
N ALA A 45 -25.36 -6.86 -18.36
CA ALA A 45 -24.37 -5.97 -19.00
C ALA A 45 -23.78 -6.65 -20.25
N GLY A 46 -23.38 -5.86 -21.25
CA GLY A 46 -22.76 -6.36 -22.49
C GLY A 46 -21.36 -6.96 -22.32
N HIS A 47 -20.81 -6.98 -21.09
CA HIS A 47 -19.50 -7.55 -20.76
C HIS A 47 -19.60 -8.46 -19.53
N ASN A 48 -18.96 -9.62 -19.62
CA ASN A 48 -18.79 -10.55 -18.50
C ASN A 48 -17.62 -10.11 -17.59
N PRO A 49 -17.82 -9.99 -16.26
CA PRO A 49 -16.73 -9.63 -15.35
C PRO A 49 -15.64 -10.70 -15.29
N VAL A 50 -14.39 -10.26 -15.15
CA VAL A 50 -13.23 -11.12 -14.90
C VAL A 50 -12.92 -11.12 -13.41
N LYS A 51 -12.92 -12.30 -12.79
CA LYS A 51 -12.57 -12.52 -11.39
C LYS A 51 -11.21 -13.20 -11.31
N ILE A 52 -10.33 -12.66 -10.47
CA ILE A 52 -9.00 -13.22 -10.23
C ILE A 52 -8.87 -13.47 -8.73
N SER A 53 -8.60 -14.72 -8.37
CA SER A 53 -8.31 -15.15 -7.00
C SER A 53 -6.81 -15.40 -6.88
N TRP A 54 -6.15 -14.82 -5.89
CA TRP A 54 -4.71 -15.00 -5.66
C TRP A 54 -4.37 -15.19 -4.18
N LYS A 55 -3.29 -15.93 -3.90
CA LYS A 55 -2.73 -16.09 -2.54
C LYS A 55 -2.27 -14.74 -2.02
N ALA A 56 -2.80 -14.33 -0.88
CA ALA A 56 -2.33 -13.14 -0.20
C ALA A 56 -0.85 -13.31 0.17
N HIS A 57 -0.03 -12.32 -0.18
CA HIS A 57 1.35 -12.27 0.29
C HIS A 57 1.36 -11.88 1.77
N LYS A 58 2.24 -12.48 2.59
CA LYS A 58 2.50 -11.97 3.94
C LYS A 58 2.97 -10.51 3.77
N ARG A 59 2.17 -9.55 4.23
CA ARG A 59 2.57 -8.14 4.19
C ARG A 59 3.95 -8.03 4.81
N LYS A 60 4.94 -7.50 4.06
CA LYS A 60 6.15 -6.97 4.69
C LYS A 60 5.65 -5.98 5.75
N ILE A 61 5.95 -6.24 7.03
CA ILE A 61 5.54 -5.37 8.13
C ILE A 61 6.32 -4.07 7.92
N ARG A 62 5.70 -3.11 7.26
CA ARG A 62 6.21 -1.75 7.21
C ARG A 62 5.98 -1.15 8.59
N TRP A 63 6.98 -0.45 9.10
CA TRP A 63 6.80 0.34 10.30
C TRP A 63 5.63 1.31 10.10
N THR A 64 4.76 1.41 11.09
CA THR A 64 3.64 2.34 11.11
C THR A 64 3.70 3.14 12.41
N LEU A 65 3.49 4.45 12.31
CA LEU A 65 3.40 5.32 13.48
C LEU A 65 2.22 4.89 14.36
N ASN A 66 2.46 4.75 15.67
CA ASN A 66 1.40 4.43 16.61
C ASN A 66 0.44 5.63 16.75
N GLN A 67 -0.81 5.48 16.34
CA GLN A 67 -1.79 6.57 16.41
C GLN A 67 -2.16 6.98 17.85
N SER A 68 -1.83 6.19 18.87
CA SER A 68 -2.11 6.59 20.25
C SER A 68 -1.25 7.77 20.69
N ILE A 69 0.00 7.86 20.20
CA ILE A 69 0.95 8.88 20.64
C ILE A 69 0.71 10.23 19.97
N THR A 70 -0.01 10.26 18.84
CA THR A 70 -0.27 11.51 18.09
C THR A 70 -1.19 12.47 18.82
N LYS A 71 -1.88 12.01 19.87
CA LYS A 71 -2.75 12.83 20.73
C LYS A 71 -2.04 13.27 22.02
N GLU A 72 -0.80 12.83 22.25
CA GLU A 72 -0.06 13.11 23.48
C GLU A 72 0.66 14.46 23.36
N LYS A 73 0.36 15.39 24.28
CA LYS A 73 0.93 16.75 24.26
C LYS A 73 2.46 16.76 24.26
N GLU A 74 3.08 15.89 25.06
CA GLU A 74 4.55 15.75 25.11
C GLU A 74 5.13 15.35 23.75
N PHE A 75 4.46 14.43 23.05
CA PHE A 75 4.90 13.98 21.74
C PHE A 75 4.72 15.06 20.68
N ILE A 76 3.57 15.75 20.68
CA ILE A 76 3.29 16.86 19.75
C ILE A 76 4.34 17.95 19.92
N TRP A 77 4.58 18.41 21.15
CA TRP A 77 5.56 19.45 21.45
C TRP A 77 6.98 19.07 21.01
N MET A 78 7.38 17.82 21.22
CA MET A 78 8.66 17.30 20.75
C MET A 78 8.75 17.33 19.22
N MET A 79 7.69 16.92 18.51
CA MET A 79 7.66 16.94 17.05
C MET A 79 7.68 18.37 16.47
N GLU A 80 6.97 19.31 17.10
CA GLU A 80 6.97 20.72 16.69
C GLU A 80 8.38 21.32 16.72
N LYS A 81 9.13 21.06 17.80
CA LYS A 81 10.53 21.50 17.93
C LYS A 81 11.45 20.90 16.87
N GLU A 82 11.31 19.61 16.57
CA GLU A 82 12.11 18.97 15.53
C GLU A 82 11.80 19.52 14.14
N ILE A 83 10.52 19.74 13.84
CA ILE A 83 10.10 20.36 12.56
C ILE A 83 10.67 21.78 12.44
N GLU A 84 10.66 22.57 13.52
CA GLU A 84 11.26 23.90 13.56
C GLU A 84 12.78 23.84 13.33
N PHE A 85 13.48 22.93 13.99
CA PHE A 85 14.91 22.70 13.78
C PHE A 85 15.24 22.43 12.30
N PHE A 86 14.49 21.57 11.61
CA PHE A 86 14.71 21.31 10.18
C PHE A 86 14.39 22.51 9.28
N LYS A 87 13.47 23.38 9.67
CA LYS A 87 13.17 24.61 8.93
C LYS A 87 14.33 25.61 9.05
N GLU A 88 14.85 25.81 10.25
CA GLU A 88 15.92 26.77 10.52
C GLU A 88 17.28 26.31 9.97
N ASN A 89 17.55 25.01 9.99
CA ASN A 89 18.84 24.45 9.60
C ASN A 89 18.92 24.00 8.14
N ARG A 90 17.93 24.37 7.31
CA ARG A 90 17.96 24.09 5.88
C ARG A 90 18.99 24.99 5.20
N LYS A 91 20.09 24.40 4.72
CA LYS A 91 21.07 25.10 3.87
C LYS A 91 20.58 25.13 2.42
N ASP A 92 20.85 26.22 1.71
CA ASP A 92 20.48 26.40 0.29
C ASP A 92 21.06 25.29 -0.60
N ASP A 93 22.23 24.77 -0.26
CA ASP A 93 22.93 23.71 -1.00
C ASP A 93 22.32 22.31 -0.79
N THR A 94 21.37 22.15 0.14
CA THR A 94 20.79 20.83 0.46
C THR A 94 19.54 20.57 -0.36
N VAL A 95 19.58 19.50 -1.16
CA VAL A 95 18.42 19.09 -1.97
C VAL A 95 17.26 18.68 -1.06
N LEU A 96 16.05 19.17 -1.36
CA LEU A 96 14.84 18.94 -0.56
C LEU A 96 14.55 17.45 -0.22
N PRO A 97 14.74 16.48 -1.13
CA PRO A 97 14.54 15.07 -0.82
C PRO A 97 15.44 14.58 0.32
N ASN A 98 16.70 15.01 0.38
CA ASN A 98 17.62 14.59 1.44
C ASN A 98 17.18 15.11 2.81
N VAL A 99 16.69 16.35 2.87
CA VAL A 99 16.12 16.93 4.11
C VAL A 99 14.87 16.14 4.52
N CYS A 100 14.03 15.79 3.56
CA CYS A 100 12.80 15.03 3.81
C CYS A 100 13.13 13.61 4.33
N ASP A 101 14.03 12.89 3.68
CA ASP A 101 14.42 11.54 4.09
C ASP A 101 15.10 11.54 5.47
N THR A 102 15.95 12.53 5.73
CA THR A 102 16.64 12.68 7.02
C THR A 102 15.66 13.03 8.15
N SER A 103 14.76 13.99 7.92
CA SER A 103 13.73 14.35 8.90
C SER A 103 12.78 13.19 9.18
N GLU A 104 12.39 12.42 8.16
CA GLU A 104 11.56 11.23 8.35
C GLU A 104 12.28 10.17 9.20
N ALA A 105 13.55 9.89 8.93
CA ALA A 105 14.34 8.93 9.71
C ALA A 105 14.44 9.34 11.20
N ILE A 106 14.68 10.63 11.46
CA ILE A 106 14.77 11.19 12.82
C ILE A 106 13.42 11.09 13.54
N ILE A 107 12.33 11.54 12.91
CA ILE A 107 10.97 11.48 13.46
C ILE A 107 10.59 10.04 13.81
N ARG A 108 10.89 9.07 12.94
CA ARG A 108 10.63 7.63 13.20
C ARG A 108 11.41 7.13 14.43
N GLY A 109 12.68 7.51 14.56
CA GLY A 109 13.53 7.15 15.70
C GLY A 109 13.01 7.72 17.03
N LEU A 110 12.61 9.00 17.02
CA LEU A 110 12.03 9.67 18.18
C LEU A 110 10.70 9.05 18.61
N ALA A 111 9.79 8.80 17.65
CA ALA A 111 8.52 8.13 17.93
C ALA A 111 8.72 6.73 18.53
N THR A 112 9.65 5.95 17.97
CA THR A 112 9.97 4.61 18.48
C THR A 112 10.54 4.67 19.91
N THR A 113 11.44 5.62 20.18
CA THR A 113 12.03 5.82 21.50
C THR A 113 10.99 6.28 22.53
N PHE A 114 10.08 7.17 22.15
CA PHE A 114 8.98 7.64 22.98
C PHE A 114 8.08 6.49 23.42
N ILE A 115 7.65 5.64 22.48
CA ILE A 115 6.85 4.45 22.76
C ILE A 115 7.61 3.48 23.67
N ALA A 116 8.89 3.23 23.39
CA ALA A 116 9.71 2.32 24.20
C ALA A 116 9.82 2.79 25.66
N LYS A 117 10.05 4.10 25.89
CA LYS A 117 10.05 4.71 27.23
C LYS A 117 8.70 4.54 27.93
N LYS A 118 7.59 4.77 27.22
CA LYS A 118 6.24 4.61 27.75
C LYS A 118 5.93 3.16 28.15
N ASN A 119 6.31 2.21 27.30
CA ASN A 119 6.13 0.78 27.58
C ASN A 119 6.96 0.32 28.78
N LYS A 120 8.17 0.87 28.99
CA LYS A 120 8.96 0.61 30.20
C LYS A 120 8.26 1.14 31.45
N LYS A 121 7.75 2.39 31.43
CA LYS A 121 7.00 2.96 32.56
C LYS A 121 5.76 2.13 32.91
N LYS A 122 5.02 1.65 31.91
CA LYS A 122 3.83 0.80 32.11
C LYS A 122 4.12 -0.57 32.75
N LYS A 123 5.34 -1.11 32.57
CA LYS A 123 5.75 -2.40 33.15
C LYS A 123 6.26 -2.29 34.60
N GLN A 124 6.46 -1.07 35.09
CA GLN A 124 6.91 -0.82 36.47
C GLN A 124 5.75 -0.67 37.46
N TYR A 125 4.51 -0.67 36.94
CA TYR A 125 3.26 -0.77 37.69
C TYR A 125 2.60 -2.11 37.34
#